data_AF-M2Y489-F1
#
_entry.id   AF-M2Y489-F1
#
_cell.length_a   1.000
_cell.length_b   1.000
_cell.length_c   1.000
_cell.angle_alpha   90.00
_cell.angle_beta   90.00
_cell.angle_gamma   90.00
#
_symmetry.space_group_name_H-M   'P 1'
#
loop_
_entity.id
_entity.type
_entity.pdbx_description
1 polymer ?
#
loop_
_entity_poly.entity_id
_entity_poly.type
_entity_poly.pdbx_seq_one_letter_code
_entity_poly.pdbx_strand_id
1 'polypeptide(L)'
;MESALASFRISTPTVGKRYASHQAQGRANGAKDGPGKRLGAKKTAGEYVVPGNIIFKQRGTLWYPGDNCFMGRDHTVHAGAPGYVKYYQDPARHPKRKFIGIVFERNQTLPQPANAVRRRKLGMLAYRMPQPSPPIASDLTHPETFQNDTAIPVTDVRQRSNEERSVTLMRGKKGDQQEVTLRLRPGGFWRQANWEIGRTAERSKAASMVKPFRPNDRFAAWRKSALRKARNVERRAMGRGGKKVKK
;
A
#
# COMPACT_ATOMS: atom_id res chain seq x y z
N MET A 1 -62.44 41.98 76.96
CA MET A 1 -62.02 42.08 75.54
C MET A 1 -61.48 40.72 75.12
N GLU A 2 -62.39 39.75 75.09
CA GLU A 2 -62.18 38.42 74.54
C GLU A 2 -62.50 38.50 73.05
N SER A 3 -61.50 38.60 72.19
CA SER A 3 -61.62 38.34 70.75
C SER A 3 -60.29 38.62 70.08
N ALA A 4 -59.96 37.77 69.11
CA ALA A 4 -59.06 37.98 67.97
C ALA A 4 -57.89 36.99 67.80
N LEU A 5 -57.67 36.01 68.69
CA LEU A 5 -56.56 35.05 68.49
C LEU A 5 -56.94 33.55 68.48
N ALA A 6 -58.21 33.19 68.66
CA ALA A 6 -58.63 31.78 68.76
C ALA A 6 -59.14 31.14 67.45
N SER A 7 -59.24 31.88 66.34
CA SER A 7 -59.95 31.44 65.13
C SER A 7 -59.09 31.15 63.88
N PHE A 8 -57.75 31.16 63.98
CA PHE A 8 -56.88 30.72 62.89
C PHE A 8 -56.29 29.35 63.17
N ARG A 9 -57.14 28.31 63.19
CA ARG A 9 -56.65 26.93 62.98
C ARG A 9 -56.35 26.76 61.50
N ILE A 10 -55.08 26.86 61.14
CA ILE A 10 -54.58 26.50 59.81
C ILE A 10 -54.84 25.00 59.63
N SER A 11 -55.90 24.67 58.87
CA SER A 11 -56.14 23.32 58.37
C SER A 11 -54.92 22.90 57.56
N THR A 12 -54.14 21.95 58.05
CA THR A 12 -53.06 21.32 57.27
C THR A 12 -53.67 20.80 55.98
N PRO A 13 -53.21 21.23 54.77
CA PRO A 13 -53.73 20.65 53.56
C PRO A 13 -53.36 19.18 53.56
N THR A 14 -54.36 18.31 53.57
CA THR A 14 -54.15 16.88 53.34
C THR A 14 -53.51 16.76 51.95
N VAL A 15 -52.20 16.55 51.91
CA VAL A 15 -51.47 16.31 50.66
C VAL A 15 -51.93 14.95 50.16
N GLY A 16 -53.00 14.93 49.37
CA GLY A 16 -53.47 13.74 48.69
C GLY A 16 -52.33 13.21 47.82
N LYS A 17 -51.70 12.11 48.26
CA LYS A 17 -50.67 11.43 47.49
C LYS A 17 -51.35 10.83 46.26
N ARG A 18 -51.30 11.53 45.13
CA ARG A 18 -51.84 11.01 43.86
C ARG A 18 -50.92 9.89 43.41
N TYR A 19 -51.37 8.65 43.51
CA TYR A 19 -50.75 7.52 42.82
C TYR A 19 -51.09 7.60 41.33
N ALA A 20 -50.58 8.63 40.65
CA ALA A 20 -50.60 8.66 39.20
C ALA A 20 -49.52 7.67 38.71
N SER A 21 -49.88 6.38 38.68
CA SER A 21 -49.11 5.43 37.88
C SER A 21 -49.41 5.75 36.42
N HIS A 22 -48.53 6.54 35.81
CA HIS A 22 -48.55 6.64 34.37
C HIS A 22 -48.16 5.25 33.85
N GLN A 23 -49.17 4.46 33.47
CA GLN A 23 -49.00 3.28 32.62
C GLN A 23 -47.98 3.67 31.57
N ALA A 24 -46.79 3.06 31.60
CA ALA A 24 -45.70 3.40 30.71
C ALA A 24 -46.26 3.42 29.29
N GLN A 25 -46.44 4.62 28.74
CA GLN A 25 -47.16 4.84 27.49
C GLN A 25 -46.31 4.26 26.36
N GLY A 26 -46.46 2.96 26.13
CA GLY A 26 -45.51 2.11 25.40
C GLY A 26 -45.27 2.48 23.94
N ARG A 27 -46.04 3.45 23.41
CA ARG A 27 -45.89 3.98 22.05
C ARG A 27 -45.49 5.45 21.99
N ALA A 28 -45.81 6.26 23.01
CA ALA A 28 -45.44 7.68 23.01
C ALA A 28 -43.96 7.89 23.34
N ASN A 29 -43.40 7.03 24.20
CA ASN A 29 -41.99 7.03 24.59
C ASN A 29 -41.15 5.94 23.88
N GLY A 30 -41.73 5.27 22.87
CA GLY A 30 -41.03 4.25 22.10
C GLY A 30 -40.00 4.85 21.13
N ALA A 31 -38.99 4.06 20.76
CA ALA A 31 -38.03 4.47 19.73
C ALA A 31 -38.78 4.78 18.42
N LYS A 32 -38.64 6.02 17.93
CA LYS A 32 -39.23 6.43 16.65
C LYS A 32 -38.59 5.66 15.52
N ASP A 33 -39.40 5.23 14.56
CA ASP A 33 -38.88 4.64 13.33
C ASP A 33 -38.05 5.67 12.56
N GLY A 34 -36.84 5.27 12.16
CA GLY A 34 -35.91 6.15 11.49
C GLY A 34 -36.23 6.27 10.00
N PRO A 35 -35.86 7.37 9.32
CA PRO A 35 -36.06 7.47 7.89
C PRO A 35 -35.28 6.38 7.16
N GLY A 36 -35.89 5.82 6.11
CA GLY A 36 -35.29 4.79 5.26
C GLY A 36 -33.95 5.24 4.67
N LYS A 37 -32.95 4.34 4.66
CA LYS A 37 -31.55 4.67 4.29
C LYS A 37 -31.24 4.60 2.80
N ARG A 38 -32.27 4.36 1.94
CA ARG A 38 -32.14 4.28 0.47
C ARG A 38 -31.03 3.31 0.01
N LEU A 39 -30.93 2.14 0.65
CA LEU A 39 -29.99 1.08 0.28
C LEU A 39 -30.40 0.41 -1.05
N GLY A 40 -29.57 -0.51 -1.55
CA GLY A 40 -29.83 -1.30 -2.76
C GLY A 40 -29.01 -0.87 -3.98
N ALA A 41 -29.37 -1.44 -5.13
CA ALA A 41 -28.73 -1.19 -6.41
C ALA A 41 -28.93 0.27 -6.85
N LYS A 42 -27.86 0.85 -7.39
CA LYS A 42 -27.83 2.18 -8.01
C LYS A 42 -27.52 2.11 -9.49
N LYS A 43 -26.85 1.03 -9.92
CA LYS A 43 -26.60 0.69 -11.31
C LYS A 43 -27.00 -0.75 -11.59
N THR A 44 -27.77 -0.97 -12.64
CA THR A 44 -28.27 -2.30 -13.02
C THR A 44 -27.29 -3.02 -13.95
N ALA A 45 -27.54 -4.30 -14.24
CA ALA A 45 -26.68 -5.07 -15.13
C ALA A 45 -26.72 -4.50 -16.56
N GLY A 46 -25.56 -4.32 -17.18
CA GLY A 46 -25.42 -3.77 -18.52
C GLY A 46 -25.44 -2.24 -18.59
N GLU A 47 -25.57 -1.55 -17.47
CA GLU A 47 -25.52 -0.08 -17.43
C GLU A 47 -24.08 0.42 -17.52
N TYR A 48 -23.87 1.53 -18.24
CA TYR A 48 -22.56 2.17 -18.37
C TYR A 48 -22.20 2.96 -17.11
N VAL A 49 -20.95 2.83 -16.68
CA VAL A 49 -20.41 3.50 -15.49
C VAL A 49 -19.02 4.08 -15.77
N VAL A 50 -18.72 5.14 -15.03
CA VAL A 50 -17.42 5.85 -15.01
C VAL A 50 -16.79 5.61 -13.63
N PRO A 51 -15.45 5.65 -13.48
CA PRO A 51 -14.81 5.49 -12.17
C PRO A 51 -15.40 6.42 -11.11
N GLY A 52 -15.60 5.90 -9.91
CA GLY A 52 -16.21 6.62 -8.77
C GLY A 52 -17.72 6.42 -8.62
N ASN A 53 -18.43 6.04 -9.69
CA ASN A 53 -19.87 5.81 -9.63
C ASN A 53 -20.23 4.73 -8.60
N ILE A 54 -21.28 4.98 -7.82
CA ILE A 54 -21.85 4.01 -6.88
C ILE A 54 -22.67 2.99 -7.67
N ILE A 55 -22.38 1.69 -7.46
CA ILE A 55 -23.11 0.59 -8.09
C ILE A 55 -24.15 0.00 -7.13
N PHE A 56 -23.77 -0.20 -5.87
CA PHE A 56 -24.65 -0.81 -4.87
C PHE A 56 -24.35 -0.28 -3.46
N LYS A 57 -25.38 0.22 -2.76
CA LYS A 57 -25.27 0.64 -1.34
C LYS A 57 -25.84 -0.45 -0.45
N GLN A 58 -25.10 -0.88 0.56
CA GLN A 58 -25.48 -2.02 1.40
C GLN A 58 -25.04 -1.84 2.86
N ARG A 59 -25.55 -2.72 3.73
CA ARG A 59 -25.03 -2.92 5.08
C ARG A 59 -24.43 -4.32 5.14
N GLY A 60 -23.14 -4.39 5.47
CA GLY A 60 -22.36 -5.60 5.24
C GLY A 60 -22.16 -5.90 3.75
N THR A 61 -21.61 -7.06 3.45
CA THR A 61 -21.22 -7.47 2.09
C THR A 61 -22.19 -8.50 1.51
N LEU A 62 -23.35 -8.05 1.04
CA LEU A 62 -24.28 -8.88 0.27
C LEU A 62 -23.69 -9.18 -1.12
N TRP A 63 -23.14 -8.14 -1.73
CA TRP A 63 -22.36 -8.21 -2.95
C TRP A 63 -20.91 -7.84 -2.68
N TYR A 64 -19.99 -8.64 -3.18
CA TYR A 64 -18.56 -8.41 -3.07
C TYR A 64 -18.03 -7.66 -4.31
N PRO A 65 -16.95 -6.87 -4.16
CA PRO A 65 -16.29 -6.26 -5.31
C PRO A 65 -15.62 -7.34 -6.17
N GLY A 66 -16.04 -7.40 -7.43
CA GLY A 66 -15.47 -8.24 -8.48
C GLY A 66 -14.45 -7.49 -9.33
N ASP A 67 -14.36 -7.85 -10.61
CA ASP A 67 -13.43 -7.24 -11.55
C ASP A 67 -13.68 -5.73 -11.71
N ASN A 68 -12.61 -4.93 -11.69
CA ASN A 68 -12.64 -3.48 -11.91
C ASN A 68 -13.60 -2.70 -10.97
N CYS A 69 -13.93 -3.26 -9.81
CA CYS A 69 -14.71 -2.63 -8.75
C CYS A 69 -13.89 -2.52 -7.47
N PHE A 70 -14.25 -1.58 -6.60
CA PHE A 70 -13.71 -1.48 -5.25
C PHE A 70 -14.82 -1.24 -4.24
N MET A 71 -14.50 -1.41 -2.96
CA MET A 71 -15.47 -1.29 -1.87
C MET A 71 -15.06 -0.18 -0.91
N GLY A 72 -16.03 0.68 -0.55
CA GLY A 72 -15.84 1.76 0.41
C GLY A 72 -15.94 1.29 1.87
N ARG A 73 -15.74 2.23 2.80
CA ARG A 73 -15.81 1.98 4.26
C ARG A 73 -17.16 1.41 4.70
N ASP A 74 -18.26 1.86 4.08
CA ASP A 74 -19.62 1.43 4.39
C ASP A 74 -20.06 0.21 3.57
N HIS A 75 -19.10 -0.52 2.99
CA HIS A 75 -19.32 -1.64 2.07
C HIS A 75 -20.04 -1.28 0.77
N THR A 76 -20.17 0.01 0.44
CA THR A 76 -20.68 0.45 -0.86
C THR A 76 -19.73 0.00 -1.96
N VAL A 77 -20.27 -0.57 -3.05
CA VAL A 77 -19.49 -1.00 -4.21
C VAL A 77 -19.43 0.15 -5.21
N HIS A 78 -18.21 0.51 -5.60
CA HIS A 78 -17.91 1.58 -6.54
C HIS A 78 -17.23 1.05 -7.80
N ALA A 79 -17.43 1.79 -8.89
CA ALA A 79 -16.78 1.55 -10.16
C ALA A 79 -15.30 1.98 -10.12
N GLY A 80 -14.37 1.07 -10.44
CA GLY A 80 -12.93 1.36 -10.53
C GLY A 80 -12.45 1.69 -11.95
N ALA A 81 -13.20 1.34 -12.98
CA ALA A 81 -12.86 1.60 -14.38
C ALA A 81 -14.13 1.96 -15.18
N PRO A 82 -14.01 2.66 -16.33
CA PRO A 82 -15.15 2.90 -17.20
C PRO A 82 -15.55 1.62 -17.95
N GLY A 83 -16.85 1.32 -17.99
CA GLY A 83 -17.37 0.10 -18.62
C GLY A 83 -18.82 -0.19 -18.28
N TYR A 84 -19.21 -1.46 -18.34
CA TYR A 84 -20.58 -1.93 -18.10
C TYR A 84 -20.64 -2.84 -16.86
N VAL A 85 -21.67 -2.65 -16.04
CA VAL A 85 -21.84 -3.41 -14.79
C VAL A 85 -22.30 -4.85 -15.09
N LYS A 86 -21.72 -5.83 -14.41
CA LYS A 86 -22.14 -7.24 -14.45
C LYS A 86 -22.22 -7.80 -13.04
N TYR A 87 -23.33 -8.47 -12.74
CA TYR A 87 -23.54 -9.23 -11.52
C TYR A 87 -23.27 -10.70 -11.84
N TYR A 88 -22.43 -11.36 -11.05
CA TYR A 88 -22.03 -12.74 -11.32
C TYR A 88 -21.69 -13.51 -10.04
N GLN A 89 -21.57 -14.83 -10.17
CA GLN A 89 -21.03 -15.70 -9.13
C GLN A 89 -19.77 -16.35 -9.67
N ASP A 90 -18.76 -16.49 -8.82
CA ASP A 90 -17.47 -17.08 -9.21
C ASP A 90 -17.14 -18.22 -8.26
N PRO A 91 -17.52 -19.47 -8.60
CA PRO A 91 -17.28 -20.61 -7.74
C PRO A 91 -15.79 -20.93 -7.59
N ALA A 92 -14.97 -20.60 -8.61
CA ALA A 92 -13.53 -20.82 -8.56
C ALA A 92 -12.84 -19.88 -7.56
N ARG A 93 -13.33 -18.63 -7.45
CA ARG A 93 -12.84 -17.67 -6.47
C ARG A 93 -13.44 -17.87 -5.09
N HIS A 94 -14.77 -18.00 -4.99
CA HIS A 94 -15.45 -18.28 -3.72
C HIS A 94 -16.85 -18.89 -3.94
N PRO A 95 -17.13 -20.10 -3.41
CA PRO A 95 -18.30 -20.90 -3.77
C PRO A 95 -19.66 -20.25 -3.44
N LYS A 96 -19.74 -19.50 -2.33
CA LYS A 96 -21.01 -18.93 -1.82
C LYS A 96 -21.19 -17.42 -2.04
N ARG A 97 -20.18 -16.73 -2.59
CA ARG A 97 -20.20 -15.25 -2.65
C ARG A 97 -20.69 -14.79 -4.01
N LYS A 98 -21.42 -13.67 -3.99
CA LYS A 98 -21.90 -12.99 -5.19
C LYS A 98 -21.05 -11.75 -5.42
N PHE A 99 -20.73 -11.46 -6.68
CA PHE A 99 -19.81 -10.41 -7.08
C PHE A 99 -20.46 -9.42 -8.03
N ILE A 100 -19.98 -8.17 -7.97
CA ILE A 100 -20.29 -7.12 -8.93
C ILE A 100 -18.98 -6.69 -9.57
N GLY A 101 -18.89 -6.82 -10.89
CA GLY A 101 -17.74 -6.40 -11.67
C GLY A 101 -18.12 -5.44 -12.78
N ILE A 102 -17.10 -4.85 -13.40
CA ILE A 102 -17.22 -4.00 -14.58
C ILE A 102 -16.42 -4.62 -15.71
N VAL A 103 -17.08 -4.80 -16.85
CA VAL A 103 -16.48 -5.22 -18.11
C VAL A 103 -16.27 -4.02 -19.03
N PHE A 104 -15.24 -4.08 -19.88
CA PHE A 104 -14.92 -2.96 -20.78
C PHE A 104 -15.87 -2.87 -21.97
N GLU A 105 -16.31 -4.02 -22.45
CA GLU A 105 -17.23 -4.18 -23.58
C GLU A 105 -18.52 -4.84 -23.09
N ARG A 106 -19.67 -4.47 -23.67
CA ARG A 106 -21.00 -4.91 -23.17
C ARG A 106 -21.23 -6.42 -23.32
N ASN A 107 -20.68 -7.01 -24.38
CA ASN A 107 -20.75 -8.42 -24.75
C ASN A 107 -19.88 -9.33 -23.86
N GLN A 108 -18.92 -8.76 -23.13
CA GLN A 108 -18.04 -9.53 -22.26
C GLN A 108 -18.83 -10.11 -21.08
N THR A 109 -18.53 -11.37 -20.76
CA THR A 109 -19.14 -12.11 -19.65
C THR A 109 -18.14 -12.30 -18.51
N LEU A 110 -18.64 -12.21 -17.28
CA LEU A 110 -17.91 -12.56 -16.05
C LEU A 110 -18.57 -13.78 -15.41
N PRO A 111 -17.83 -14.67 -14.72
CA PRO A 111 -16.40 -14.60 -14.42
C PRO A 111 -15.49 -14.93 -15.61
N GLN A 112 -14.27 -14.40 -15.63
CA GLN A 112 -13.25 -14.80 -16.61
C GLN A 112 -12.66 -16.16 -16.24
N PRO A 113 -12.33 -17.04 -17.21
CA PRO A 113 -11.68 -18.30 -16.90
C PRO A 113 -10.28 -18.04 -16.34
N ALA A 114 -9.81 -18.89 -15.41
CA ALA A 114 -8.60 -18.66 -14.62
C ALA A 114 -7.32 -18.45 -15.46
N ASN A 115 -7.23 -19.07 -16.63
CA ASN A 115 -6.06 -19.01 -17.51
C ASN A 115 -6.19 -17.96 -18.63
N ALA A 116 -7.28 -17.19 -18.68
CA ALA A 116 -7.42 -16.14 -19.68
C ALA A 116 -6.51 -14.94 -19.35
N VAL A 117 -6.02 -14.30 -20.41
CA VAL A 117 -5.29 -13.03 -20.29
C VAL A 117 -6.21 -11.97 -19.70
N ARG A 118 -5.74 -11.31 -18.63
CA ARG A 118 -6.48 -10.22 -18.00
C ARG A 118 -6.61 -9.05 -18.95
N ARG A 119 -7.84 -8.72 -19.35
CA ARG A 119 -8.13 -7.51 -20.13
C ARG A 119 -7.89 -6.27 -19.26
N ARG A 120 -7.22 -5.25 -19.80
CA ARG A 120 -6.96 -3.95 -19.15
C ARG A 120 -7.05 -2.84 -20.20
N LYS A 121 -7.52 -1.66 -19.81
CA LYS A 121 -7.43 -0.44 -20.63
C LYS A 121 -6.20 0.37 -20.21
N LEU A 122 -5.50 0.92 -21.19
CA LEU A 122 -4.35 1.82 -20.95
C LEU A 122 -4.81 3.13 -20.28
N GLY A 123 -5.95 3.69 -20.73
CA GLY A 123 -6.53 4.89 -20.13
C GLY A 123 -5.73 6.18 -20.35
N MET A 124 -4.88 6.21 -21.38
CA MET A 124 -4.04 7.36 -21.72
C MET A 124 -4.28 7.78 -23.16
N LEU A 125 -4.14 9.08 -23.43
CA LEU A 125 -4.17 9.66 -24.77
C LEU A 125 -2.76 10.07 -25.18
N ALA A 126 -2.36 9.77 -26.41
CA ALA A 126 -1.08 10.21 -26.94
C ALA A 126 -1.10 11.74 -27.10
N TYR A 127 -0.28 12.43 -26.30
CA TYR A 127 -0.09 13.87 -26.40
C TYR A 127 1.26 14.14 -27.07
N ARG A 128 1.25 14.93 -28.14
CA ARG A 128 2.49 15.42 -28.75
C ARG A 128 3.08 16.48 -27.84
N MET A 129 4.24 16.19 -27.25
CA MET A 129 4.98 17.20 -26.47
C MET A 129 5.26 18.42 -27.37
N PRO A 130 4.89 19.64 -26.93
CA PRO A 130 5.28 20.84 -27.64
C PRO A 130 6.81 20.91 -27.64
N GLN A 131 7.38 21.16 -28.81
CA GLN A 131 8.80 21.46 -28.89
C GLN A 131 9.01 22.78 -28.13
N PRO A 132 10.04 22.87 -27.26
CA PRO A 132 10.39 24.17 -26.69
C PRO A 132 10.64 25.11 -27.87
N SER A 133 9.87 26.20 -27.97
CA SER A 133 10.22 27.25 -28.91
C SER A 133 11.63 27.72 -28.55
N PRO A 134 12.53 27.92 -29.53
CA PRO A 134 13.77 28.63 -29.23
C PRO A 134 13.38 29.93 -28.50
N PRO A 135 14.16 30.36 -27.49
CA PRO A 135 13.92 31.65 -26.88
C PRO A 135 13.90 32.66 -28.03
N ILE A 136 12.74 33.27 -28.25
CA ILE A 136 12.67 34.46 -29.08
C ILE A 136 13.67 35.38 -28.39
N ALA A 137 14.72 35.79 -29.10
CA ALA A 137 15.58 36.87 -28.68
C ALA A 137 14.74 38.15 -28.71
N SER A 138 13.73 38.25 -27.84
CA SER A 138 13.22 39.52 -27.41
C SER A 138 14.37 40.12 -26.63
N ASP A 139 14.92 41.22 -27.12
CA ASP A 139 15.86 42.08 -26.42
C ASP A 139 15.46 42.18 -24.94
N LEU A 140 16.11 41.36 -24.12
CA LEU A 140 16.17 41.57 -22.69
C LEU A 140 17.24 42.63 -22.51
N THR A 141 16.90 43.88 -22.85
CA THR A 141 17.48 45.05 -22.20
C THR A 141 17.01 45.04 -20.75
N HIS A 142 17.55 44.12 -19.97
CA HIS A 142 17.71 44.36 -18.54
C HIS A 142 18.80 45.41 -18.42
N PRO A 143 18.52 46.61 -17.87
CA PRO A 143 19.59 47.54 -17.56
C PRO A 143 20.47 46.91 -16.47
N GLU A 144 21.75 46.75 -16.80
CA GLU A 144 22.88 46.70 -15.88
C GLU A 144 22.74 45.73 -14.67
N THR A 145 23.03 44.44 -14.89
CA THR A 145 23.51 43.61 -13.77
C THR A 145 25.03 43.63 -13.80
N PHE A 146 25.62 44.35 -12.84
CA PHE A 146 27.05 44.43 -12.57
C PHE A 146 27.73 43.06 -12.74
N GLN A 147 28.69 43.01 -13.67
CA GLN A 147 29.63 41.91 -13.81
C GLN A 147 30.53 41.85 -12.57
N ASN A 148 30.25 40.92 -11.67
CA ASN A 148 31.24 40.49 -10.69
C ASN A 148 32.05 39.35 -11.32
N ASP A 149 33.20 39.70 -11.86
CA ASP A 149 34.15 38.88 -12.64
C ASP A 149 34.87 37.77 -11.85
N THR A 150 34.32 37.30 -10.73
CA THR A 150 34.98 36.31 -9.84
C THR A 150 34.16 35.08 -9.49
N ALA A 151 32.95 34.92 -10.04
CA ALA A 151 32.18 33.69 -9.86
C ALA A 151 32.22 32.84 -11.14
N ILE A 152 33.04 31.79 -11.13
CA ILE A 152 32.98 30.72 -12.14
C ILE A 152 31.51 30.25 -12.22
N PRO A 153 30.86 30.33 -13.40
CA PRO A 153 29.46 29.98 -13.51
C PRO A 153 29.30 28.47 -13.23
N VAL A 154 28.35 28.14 -12.34
CA VAL A 154 28.01 26.75 -11.92
C VAL A 154 27.70 25.82 -13.12
N THR A 155 27.46 26.39 -14.30
CA THR A 155 27.22 25.68 -15.56
C THR A 155 28.43 24.91 -16.10
N ASP A 156 29.67 25.36 -15.84
CA ASP A 156 30.87 24.67 -16.37
C ASP A 156 31.13 23.32 -15.69
N VAL A 157 30.61 23.14 -14.47
CA VAL A 157 30.67 21.84 -13.78
C VAL A 157 29.82 20.79 -14.52
N ARG A 158 28.81 21.19 -15.30
CA ARG A 158 27.94 20.27 -16.06
C ARG A 158 28.54 19.81 -17.39
N GLN A 159 29.51 20.53 -17.94
CA GLN A 159 30.09 20.22 -19.26
C GLN A 159 31.31 19.29 -19.23
N ARG A 160 31.93 19.07 -18.06
CA ARG A 160 33.03 18.10 -17.93
C ARG A 160 32.58 16.68 -18.27
N SER A 161 33.35 16.00 -19.11
CA SER A 161 33.10 14.64 -19.59
C SER A 161 33.02 13.65 -18.41
N ASN A 162 32.33 12.52 -18.58
CA ASN A 162 32.21 11.51 -17.52
C ASN A 162 33.55 10.89 -17.10
N GLU A 163 34.55 10.94 -17.96
CA GLU A 163 35.90 10.38 -17.75
C GLU A 163 36.68 11.21 -16.73
N GLU A 164 36.58 12.54 -16.81
CA GLU A 164 37.17 13.51 -15.87
C GLU A 164 36.57 13.46 -14.45
N ARG A 165 35.43 12.75 -14.27
CA ARG A 165 34.71 12.63 -13.00
C ARG A 165 34.91 11.28 -12.31
N SER A 166 35.87 10.48 -12.78
CA SER A 166 36.16 9.17 -12.22
C SER A 166 37.44 9.19 -11.39
N VAL A 167 37.40 8.60 -10.20
CA VAL A 167 38.57 8.39 -9.34
C VAL A 167 38.66 6.90 -9.07
N THR A 168 39.83 6.34 -9.33
CA THR A 168 40.14 4.95 -9.03
C THR A 168 40.87 4.86 -7.70
N LEU A 169 40.38 3.99 -6.82
CA LEU A 169 40.95 3.81 -5.49
C LEU A 169 41.00 2.33 -5.10
N MET A 170 42.02 1.96 -4.35
CA MET A 170 42.24 0.61 -3.86
C MET A 170 41.41 0.39 -2.59
N ARG A 171 40.40 -0.49 -2.67
CA ARG A 171 39.50 -0.82 -1.57
C ARG A 171 39.76 -2.25 -1.10
N GLY A 172 40.08 -2.45 0.18
CA GLY A 172 40.28 -3.77 0.78
C GLY A 172 41.38 -3.81 1.84
N LYS A 173 41.57 -4.98 2.46
CA LYS A 173 42.63 -5.22 3.46
C LYS A 173 43.98 -5.42 2.75
N LYS A 174 45.10 -4.99 3.34
CA LYS A 174 46.46 -5.11 2.78
C LYS A 174 46.74 -6.58 2.39
N GLY A 175 46.93 -6.85 1.10
CA GLY A 175 47.09 -8.19 0.50
C GLY A 175 45.91 -8.67 -0.35
N ASP A 176 44.72 -8.07 -0.22
CA ASP A 176 43.50 -8.36 -1.00
C ASP A 176 42.81 -7.05 -1.43
N GLN A 177 43.62 -6.07 -1.84
CA GLN A 177 43.14 -4.76 -2.27
C GLN A 177 42.63 -4.84 -3.70
N GLN A 178 41.41 -4.33 -3.92
CA GLN A 178 40.78 -4.32 -5.23
C GLN A 178 40.67 -2.91 -5.76
N GLU A 179 40.92 -2.77 -7.06
CA GLU A 179 40.74 -1.52 -7.77
C GLU A 179 39.23 -1.24 -7.96
N VAL A 180 38.77 -0.11 -7.42
CA VAL A 180 37.39 0.34 -7.51
C VAL A 180 37.36 1.73 -8.14
N THR A 181 36.70 1.82 -9.30
CA THR A 181 36.44 3.08 -9.99
C THR A 181 35.15 3.70 -9.45
N LEU A 182 35.23 4.90 -8.89
CA LEU A 182 34.08 5.67 -8.45
C LEU A 182 33.82 6.81 -9.43
N ARG A 183 32.54 7.08 -9.72
CA ARG A 183 32.13 8.21 -10.55
C ARG A 183 31.42 9.25 -9.70
N LEU A 184 31.75 10.52 -9.89
CA LEU A 184 31.11 11.65 -9.21
C LEU A 184 29.79 12.01 -9.92
N ARG A 185 28.66 11.86 -9.21
CA ARG A 185 27.35 12.28 -9.73
C ARG A 185 27.07 13.77 -9.44
N PRO A 186 26.17 14.41 -10.21
CA PRO A 186 25.64 15.73 -9.87
C PRO A 186 25.06 15.68 -8.45
N GLY A 187 25.59 16.52 -7.55
CA GLY A 187 25.31 16.47 -6.11
C GLY A 187 26.50 16.06 -5.23
N GLY A 188 27.69 15.81 -5.80
CA GLY A 188 28.94 15.69 -5.04
C GLY A 188 29.21 14.33 -4.38
N PHE A 189 28.38 13.33 -4.62
CA PHE A 189 28.55 12.00 -4.04
C PHE A 189 29.24 11.04 -5.02
N TRP A 190 30.29 10.38 -4.55
CA TRP A 190 30.94 9.26 -5.24
C TRP A 190 30.06 8.01 -5.19
N ARG A 191 29.85 7.37 -6.34
CA ARG A 191 29.08 6.11 -6.47
C ARG A 191 29.86 5.12 -7.34
N GLN A 192 29.84 3.86 -6.91
CA GLN A 192 30.25 2.72 -7.73
C GLN A 192 29.07 2.28 -8.60
N ALA A 193 29.31 1.76 -9.80
CA ALA A 193 28.21 1.31 -10.65
C ALA A 193 27.59 0.01 -10.10
N ASN A 194 26.25 -0.14 -10.19
CA ASN A 194 25.54 -1.31 -9.65
C ASN A 194 26.03 -2.65 -10.23
N TRP A 195 26.43 -2.67 -11.51
CA TRP A 195 26.96 -3.88 -12.15
C TRP A 195 28.36 -4.24 -11.64
N GLU A 196 29.16 -3.25 -11.23
CA GLU A 196 30.48 -3.48 -10.62
C GLU A 196 30.33 -4.04 -9.20
N ILE A 197 29.36 -3.52 -8.44
CA ILE A 197 28.98 -4.05 -7.13
C ILE A 197 28.56 -5.52 -7.26
N GLY A 198 27.76 -5.87 -8.27
CA GLY A 198 27.34 -7.26 -8.51
C GLY A 198 28.49 -8.22 -8.82
N ARG A 199 29.54 -7.74 -9.49
CA ARG A 199 30.75 -8.53 -9.80
C ARG A 199 31.84 -8.47 -8.72
N THR A 200 31.62 -7.77 -7.60
CA THR A 200 32.56 -7.81 -6.46
C THR A 200 32.74 -9.23 -5.90
N ALA A 201 31.69 -10.06 -5.97
CA ALA A 201 31.79 -11.47 -5.60
C ALA A 201 32.75 -12.24 -6.51
N GLU A 202 32.76 -11.94 -7.81
CA GLU A 202 33.64 -12.55 -8.83
C GLU A 202 35.09 -12.04 -8.73
N ARG A 203 35.28 -10.74 -8.43
CA ARG A 203 36.61 -10.13 -8.21
C ARG A 203 37.25 -10.56 -6.89
N SER A 204 36.45 -10.73 -5.85
CA SER A 204 36.92 -11.37 -4.62
C SER A 204 37.06 -12.87 -4.87
N LYS A 205 38.07 -13.50 -4.28
CA LYS A 205 38.20 -14.96 -4.28
C LYS A 205 36.97 -15.68 -3.66
N ALA A 206 36.01 -14.92 -3.12
CA ALA A 206 34.74 -15.40 -2.60
C ALA A 206 33.90 -16.15 -3.65
N ALA A 207 33.82 -15.71 -4.92
CA ALA A 207 33.06 -16.46 -5.94
C ALA A 207 33.63 -17.86 -6.17
N SER A 208 34.95 -18.01 -6.17
CA SER A 208 35.59 -19.34 -6.29
C SER A 208 35.30 -20.25 -5.09
N MET A 209 34.99 -19.67 -3.93
CA MET A 209 34.63 -20.39 -2.71
C MET A 209 33.13 -20.78 -2.67
N VAL A 210 32.29 -20.12 -3.47
CA VAL A 210 30.86 -20.42 -3.58
C VAL A 210 30.66 -21.62 -4.51
N LYS A 211 30.16 -22.73 -3.95
CA LYS A 211 29.85 -23.93 -4.73
C LYS A 211 28.81 -23.60 -5.82
N PRO A 212 29.05 -23.97 -7.09
CA PRO A 212 28.15 -23.65 -8.19
C PRO A 212 26.75 -24.24 -7.96
N PHE A 213 25.73 -23.49 -8.32
CA PHE A 213 24.34 -23.94 -8.24
C PHE A 213 24.09 -25.11 -9.19
N ARG A 214 23.48 -26.19 -8.69
CA ARG A 214 23.06 -27.34 -9.49
C ARG A 214 21.56 -27.25 -9.75
N PRO A 215 21.12 -27.00 -11.01
CA PRO A 215 19.70 -27.04 -11.36
C PRO A 215 19.08 -28.41 -11.01
N ASN A 216 17.81 -28.43 -10.62
CA ASN A 216 17.03 -29.63 -10.27
C ASN A 216 17.45 -30.42 -9.01
N ASP A 217 18.41 -29.95 -8.21
CA ASP A 217 18.76 -30.57 -6.92
C ASP A 217 17.80 -30.15 -5.80
N ARG A 218 16.57 -30.69 -5.83
CA ARG A 218 15.51 -30.39 -4.84
C ARG A 218 15.86 -30.81 -3.41
N PHE A 219 16.79 -31.77 -3.25
CA PHE A 219 17.13 -32.36 -1.96
C PHE A 219 18.47 -31.87 -1.36
N ALA A 220 19.15 -30.92 -2.01
CA ALA A 220 20.41 -30.35 -1.50
C ALA A 220 20.28 -29.79 -0.08
N ALA A 221 19.18 -29.06 0.18
CA ALA A 221 18.91 -28.47 1.50
C ALA A 221 18.66 -29.55 2.56
N TRP A 222 17.93 -30.61 2.21
CA TRP A 222 17.64 -31.73 3.10
C TRP A 222 18.92 -32.49 3.47
N ARG A 223 19.79 -32.80 2.48
CA ARG A 223 21.10 -33.43 2.71
C ARG A 223 22.02 -32.58 3.59
N LYS A 224 22.09 -31.27 3.36
CA LYS A 224 22.84 -30.33 4.22
C LYS A 224 22.31 -30.32 5.67
N SER A 225 20.99 -30.35 5.83
CA SER A 225 20.35 -30.40 7.15
C SER A 225 20.64 -31.71 7.88
N ALA A 226 20.57 -32.85 7.18
CA ALA A 226 20.90 -34.17 7.72
C ALA A 226 22.37 -34.24 8.18
N LEU A 227 23.32 -33.81 7.34
CA LEU A 227 24.74 -33.74 7.69
C LEU A 227 25.01 -32.83 8.90
N ARG A 228 24.30 -31.70 9.00
CA ARG A 228 24.40 -30.81 10.16
C ARG A 228 23.88 -31.46 11.43
N LYS A 229 22.75 -32.18 11.35
CA LYS A 229 22.21 -32.95 12.48
C LYS A 229 23.20 -34.03 12.93
N ALA A 230 23.76 -34.81 12.00
CA ALA A 230 24.77 -35.83 12.29
C ALA A 230 26.01 -35.23 12.98
N ARG A 231 26.58 -34.16 12.43
CA ARG A 231 27.72 -33.45 13.05
C ARG A 231 27.41 -32.92 14.46
N ASN A 232 26.18 -32.47 14.70
CA ASN A 232 25.77 -32.02 16.03
C ASN A 232 25.64 -33.17 17.02
N VAL A 233 25.17 -34.33 16.57
CA VAL A 233 25.12 -35.55 17.37
C VAL A 233 26.53 -36.03 17.71
N GLU A 234 27.43 -36.09 16.74
CA GLU A 234 28.85 -36.42 16.95
C GLU A 234 29.51 -35.46 17.95
N ARG A 235 29.32 -34.15 17.77
CA ARG A 235 29.86 -33.13 18.69
C ARG A 235 29.33 -33.30 20.12
N ARG A 236 28.05 -33.66 20.27
CA ARG A 236 27.44 -33.95 21.58
C ARG A 236 27.98 -35.24 22.19
N ALA A 237 28.24 -36.26 21.37
CA ALA A 237 28.84 -37.52 21.81
C ALA A 237 30.29 -37.33 22.29
N MET A 238 31.05 -36.45 21.63
CA MET A 238 32.43 -36.09 22.03
C MET A 238 32.49 -35.20 23.29
N GLY A 239 31.36 -34.59 23.69
CA GLY A 239 31.27 -33.57 24.75
C GLY A 239 31.02 -34.08 26.18
N ARG A 240 31.45 -35.29 26.52
CA ARG A 240 31.39 -35.84 27.89
C ARG A 240 32.70 -36.51 28.31
N GLY A 241 33.80 -35.76 28.26
CA GLY A 241 35.08 -36.16 28.84
C GLY A 241 35.34 -35.46 30.18
N GLY A 242 35.02 -36.13 31.30
CA GLY A 242 35.70 -35.98 32.60
C GLY A 242 35.47 -34.72 33.44
N LYS A 243 34.43 -34.72 34.29
CA LYS A 243 34.48 -33.95 35.56
C LYS A 243 35.28 -34.78 36.57
N LYS A 244 36.54 -34.44 36.82
CA LYS A 244 37.32 -35.02 37.93
C LYS A 244 36.62 -34.66 39.25
N VAL A 245 36.09 -35.67 39.93
CA VAL A 245 35.63 -35.59 41.31
C VAL A 245 36.89 -35.47 42.17
N LYS A 246 37.09 -34.32 42.84
CA LYS A 246 38.07 -34.21 43.92
C LYS A 246 37.40 -34.70 45.21
N LYS A 247 38.03 -35.71 45.80
CA LYS A 247 37.78 -36.21 47.15
C LYS A 247 38.37 -35.23 48.16
#